data_AF-A0A1A8V4T4-F1
#
_entry.id   AF-A0A1A8V4T4-F1
#
_cell.length_a   1.000
_cell.length_b   1.000
_cell.length_c   1.000
_cell.angle_alpha   90.00
_cell.angle_beta   90.00
_cell.angle_gamma   90.00
#
_symmetry.space_group_name_H-M   'P 1'
#
loop_
_entity.id
_entity.type
_entity.pdbx_description
1 polymer ?
#
loop_
_entity_poly.entity_id
_entity_poly.type
_entity_poly.pdbx_seq_one_letter_code
_entity_poly.pdbx_strand_id
1 'polypeptide(L)'
;GSRSAVLSYGLWGQMRVDCGTEFYLSLFIQEKLAGYRHNHERRPFVQTPSTRNHVIERMWSDVNARVNYPLKTALVQLVDMEDLDMVDYTSKYCVSNLTCQMAGLGITNVIEAWNAHRIPGKGIPNELAKEGCPARVPEDLLPVGAAAADL
;
A
#
# COMPACT_ATOMS: atom_id res chain seq x y z
N GLY A 1 -4.43 -6.61 6.09
CA GLY A 1 -3.60 -5.44 5.73
C GLY A 1 -3.57 -4.39 6.83
N SER A 2 -4.67 -3.68 7.04
CA SER A 2 -4.76 -2.50 7.93
C SER A 2 -4.51 -2.79 9.42
N ARG A 3 -5.05 -3.86 10.01
CA ARG A 3 -4.80 -4.23 11.42
C ARG A 3 -3.32 -4.43 11.73
N SER A 4 -2.62 -5.21 10.90
CA SER A 4 -1.18 -5.44 11.07
C SER A 4 -0.38 -4.14 10.98
N ALA A 5 -0.77 -3.24 10.09
CA ALA A 5 -0.10 -1.95 9.96
C ALA A 5 -0.33 -1.04 11.18
N VAL A 6 -1.55 -1.02 11.77
CA VAL A 6 -1.80 -0.28 13.03
C VAL A 6 -0.98 -0.87 14.18
N LEU A 7 -0.88 -2.20 14.27
CA LEU A 7 -0.07 -2.86 15.32
C LEU A 7 1.42 -2.56 15.17
N SER A 8 1.93 -2.54 13.94
CA SER A 8 3.35 -2.29 13.67
C SER A 8 3.73 -0.81 13.76
N TYR A 9 2.85 0.10 13.34
CA TYR A 9 3.18 1.52 13.14
C TYR A 9 2.34 2.50 13.95
N GLY A 10 1.38 2.02 14.75
CA GLY A 10 0.45 2.85 15.51
C GLY A 10 -0.69 3.43 14.66
N LEU A 11 -1.62 4.12 15.31
CA LEU A 11 -2.77 4.71 14.64
C LEU A 11 -2.40 6.00 13.90
N TRP A 12 -2.86 6.16 12.66
CA TRP A 12 -2.57 7.36 11.88
C TRP A 12 -3.29 8.59 12.43
N GLY A 13 -2.60 9.74 12.39
CA GLY A 13 -3.19 11.03 12.75
C GLY A 13 -4.31 11.46 11.78
N GLN A 14 -4.21 11.12 10.49
CA GLN A 14 -5.28 11.31 9.51
C GLN A 14 -5.07 10.35 8.34
N MET A 15 -6.11 9.61 7.94
CA MET A 15 -6.08 8.83 6.70
C MET A 15 -6.55 9.68 5.52
N ARG A 16 -5.87 9.58 4.38
CA ARG A 16 -6.30 10.21 3.12
C ARG A 16 -6.51 9.10 2.11
N VAL A 17 -7.71 9.01 1.58
CA VAL A 17 -8.10 7.96 0.65
C VAL A 17 -8.93 8.53 -0.49
N ASP A 18 -9.04 7.77 -1.57
CA ASP A 18 -9.88 8.16 -2.68
C ASP A 18 -11.38 7.93 -2.35
N CYS A 19 -12.28 8.56 -3.11
CA CYS A 19 -13.73 8.49 -2.86
C CYS A 19 -14.39 7.12 -3.17
N GLY A 20 -13.62 6.02 -3.18
CA GLY A 20 -14.11 4.67 -3.43
C GLY A 20 -14.64 3.95 -2.18
N THR A 21 -15.27 2.79 -2.39
CA THR A 21 -15.79 1.93 -1.30
C THR A 21 -14.72 1.00 -0.72
N GLU A 22 -13.60 0.84 -1.41
CA GLU A 22 -12.49 -0.08 -1.07
C GLU A 22 -11.89 0.17 0.32
N PHE A 23 -12.00 1.40 0.83
CA PHE A 23 -11.45 1.81 2.11
C PHE A 23 -12.47 1.89 3.24
N TYR A 24 -13.73 1.53 3.00
CA TYR A 24 -14.83 1.72 3.96
C TYR A 24 -14.50 1.18 5.36
N LEU A 25 -14.01 -0.06 5.44
CA LEU A 25 -13.64 -0.67 6.72
C LEU A 25 -12.48 0.07 7.41
N SER A 26 -11.49 0.54 6.65
CA SER A 26 -10.38 1.31 7.21
C SER A 26 -10.84 2.66 7.76
N LEU A 27 -11.77 3.33 7.07
CA LEU A 27 -12.36 4.59 7.52
C LEU A 27 -13.20 4.40 8.79
N PHE A 28 -14.00 3.34 8.85
CA PHE A 28 -14.80 2.99 10.02
C PHE A 28 -13.92 2.75 11.25
N ILE A 29 -12.85 1.96 11.13
CA ILE A 29 -11.90 1.71 12.22
C ILE A 29 -11.24 3.02 12.67
N GLN A 30 -10.80 3.83 11.71
CA GLN A 30 -10.15 5.12 11.98
C GLN A 30 -11.09 6.10 12.71
N GLU A 31 -12.38 6.07 12.39
CA GLU A 31 -13.40 6.88 13.05
C GLU A 31 -13.73 6.36 14.46
N LYS A 32 -13.90 5.04 14.62
CA LYS A 32 -14.11 4.41 15.94
C LYS A 32 -12.96 4.68 16.90
N LEU A 33 -11.73 4.69 16.39
CA LEU A 33 -10.53 4.93 17.18
C LEU A 33 -10.08 6.40 17.19
N ALA A 34 -10.91 7.33 16.71
CA ALA A 34 -10.54 8.74 16.58
C ALA A 34 -10.08 9.39 17.89
N GLY A 35 -10.60 8.92 19.03
CA GLY A 35 -10.23 9.36 20.38
C GLY A 35 -8.87 8.85 20.88
N TYR A 36 -8.28 7.83 20.22
CA TYR A 36 -6.96 7.29 20.54
C TYR A 36 -5.86 7.85 19.61
N ARG A 37 -6.21 8.73 18.66
CA ARG A 37 -5.22 9.38 17.78
C ARG A 37 -4.41 10.40 18.56
N HIS A 38 -3.14 10.57 18.18
CA HIS A 38 -2.29 11.59 18.79
C HIS A 38 -2.70 13.03 18.42
N ASN A 39 -3.23 13.24 17.20
CA ASN A 39 -3.65 14.56 16.73
C ASN A 39 -5.17 14.64 16.56
N HIS A 40 -5.81 15.44 17.41
CA HIS A 40 -7.25 15.66 17.40
C HIS A 40 -7.69 16.93 16.64
N GLU A 41 -6.75 17.82 16.28
CA GLU A 41 -7.05 19.05 15.53
C GLU A 41 -7.49 18.75 14.10
N ARG A 42 -7.12 17.57 13.58
CA ARG A 42 -7.46 17.12 12.23
C ARG A 42 -8.55 16.07 12.26
N ARG A 43 -9.39 16.06 11.22
CA ARG A 43 -10.38 15.00 10.99
C ARG A 43 -9.69 13.63 10.88
N PRO A 44 -10.32 12.53 11.36
CA PRO A 44 -9.76 11.17 11.32
C PRO A 44 -9.39 10.71 9.91
N PHE A 45 -10.19 11.11 8.93
CA PHE A 45 -9.90 10.87 7.52
C PHE A 45 -10.39 12.01 6.63
N VAL A 46 -9.88 12.03 5.40
CA VAL A 46 -10.34 12.89 4.29
C VAL A 46 -10.45 12.03 3.05
N GLN A 47 -11.59 12.09 2.37
CA GLN A 47 -11.78 11.51 1.06
C GLN A 47 -11.57 12.59 0.00
N THR A 48 -10.72 12.30 -0.98
CA THR A 48 -10.46 13.19 -2.12
C THR A 48 -10.62 12.42 -3.42
N PRO A 49 -11.06 13.03 -4.53
CA PRO A 49 -10.97 12.38 -5.83
C PRO A 49 -9.52 12.01 -6.14
N SER A 50 -9.29 10.87 -6.81
CA SER A 50 -7.95 10.39 -7.20
C SER A 50 -7.14 11.45 -7.98
N THR A 51 -7.83 12.24 -8.80
CA THR A 51 -7.26 13.40 -9.53
C THR A 51 -6.62 14.46 -8.64
N ARG A 52 -6.91 14.47 -7.34
CA ARG A 52 -6.35 15.40 -6.34
C ARG A 52 -5.37 14.72 -5.38
N ASN A 53 -5.13 13.41 -5.49
CA ASN A 53 -4.24 12.66 -4.62
C ASN A 53 -2.84 12.48 -5.23
N HIS A 54 -2.20 13.59 -5.60
CA HIS A 54 -0.97 13.59 -6.40
C HIS A 54 0.22 12.83 -5.78
N VAL A 55 0.24 12.63 -4.46
CA VAL A 55 1.33 11.91 -3.78
C VAL A 55 1.22 10.40 -4.03
N ILE A 56 0.02 9.84 -3.84
CA ILE A 56 -0.24 8.42 -4.07
C ILE A 56 -0.15 8.10 -5.57
N GLU A 57 -0.68 8.97 -6.42
CA GLU A 57 -0.56 8.83 -7.87
C GLU A 57 0.91 8.81 -8.33
N ARG A 58 1.77 9.65 -7.73
CA ARG A 58 3.21 9.61 -8.03
C ARG A 58 3.84 8.28 -7.62
N MET A 59 3.51 7.74 -6.45
CA MET A 59 4.02 6.43 -6.02
C MET A 59 3.61 5.33 -7.00
N TRP A 60 2.35 5.32 -7.45
CA TRP A 60 1.89 4.33 -8.43
C TRP A 60 2.59 4.47 -9.78
N SER A 61 2.83 5.70 -10.24
CA SER A 61 3.64 5.94 -11.44
C SER A 61 5.05 5.36 -11.31
N ASP A 62 5.70 5.51 -10.16
CA ASP A 62 7.05 4.98 -9.93
C ASP A 62 7.07 3.45 -9.86
N VAL A 63 6.09 2.83 -9.19
CA VAL A 63 5.94 1.36 -9.17
C VAL A 63 5.71 0.84 -10.59
N ASN A 64 4.85 1.49 -11.37
CA ASN A 64 4.60 1.10 -12.75
C ASN A 64 5.87 1.17 -13.60
N ALA A 65 6.61 2.28 -13.52
CA ALA A 65 7.83 2.50 -14.28
C ALA A 65 8.95 1.50 -13.93
N ARG A 66 9.08 1.13 -12.65
CA ARG A 66 10.18 0.30 -12.16
C ARG A 66 9.88 -1.20 -12.12
N VAL A 67 8.61 -1.59 -12.03
CA VAL A 67 8.22 -2.99 -11.82
C VAL A 67 7.31 -3.46 -12.95
N ASN A 68 6.13 -2.84 -13.10
CA ASN A 68 5.10 -3.38 -13.99
C ASN A 68 5.49 -3.30 -15.46
N TYR A 69 5.99 -2.17 -15.94
CA TYR A 69 6.37 -2.02 -17.35
C TYR A 69 7.56 -2.90 -17.73
N PRO A 70 8.66 -2.96 -16.97
CA PRO A 70 9.76 -3.88 -17.29
C PRO A 70 9.32 -5.34 -17.35
N LEU A 71 8.52 -5.80 -16.38
CA LEU A 71 8.01 -7.17 -16.37
C LEU A 71 7.10 -7.43 -17.58
N LYS A 72 6.17 -6.52 -17.86
CA LYS A 72 5.27 -6.65 -19.02
C LYS A 72 6.05 -6.69 -20.33
N THR A 73 7.04 -5.80 -20.50
CA THR A 73 7.88 -5.76 -21.70
C THR A 73 8.63 -7.07 -21.90
N ALA A 74 9.28 -7.60 -20.86
CA ALA A 74 10.01 -8.85 -20.95
C ALA A 74 9.08 -10.04 -21.27
N LEU A 75 7.91 -10.12 -20.63
CA LEU A 75 6.95 -11.19 -20.88
C LEU A 75 6.38 -11.15 -22.30
N VAL A 76 6.04 -9.96 -22.81
CA VAL A 76 5.58 -9.81 -24.20
C VAL A 76 6.66 -10.25 -25.17
N GLN A 77 7.91 -9.85 -24.96
CA GLN A 77 9.04 -10.29 -25.81
C GLN A 77 9.21 -11.81 -25.79
N LEU A 78 9.11 -12.46 -24.63
CA LEU A 78 9.22 -13.91 -24.54
C LEU A 78 8.08 -14.65 -25.27
N VAL A 79 6.87 -14.08 -25.26
CA VAL A 79 5.76 -14.59 -26.05
C VAL A 79 6.01 -14.40 -27.55
N ASP A 80 6.49 -13.22 -27.95
CA ASP A 80 6.79 -12.90 -29.36
C ASP A 80 7.93 -13.76 -29.93
N MET A 81 8.87 -14.19 -29.08
CA MET A 81 9.96 -15.12 -29.44
C MET A 81 9.54 -16.59 -29.39
N GLU A 82 8.28 -16.88 -29.07
CA GLU A 82 7.74 -18.24 -28.89
C GLU A 82 8.39 -19.04 -27.74
N ASP A 83 9.10 -18.36 -26.82
CA ASP A 83 9.70 -18.96 -25.61
C ASP A 83 8.66 -19.24 -24.51
N LEU A 84 7.51 -18.55 -24.55
CA LEU A 84 6.39 -18.75 -23.65
C LEU A 84 5.11 -19.11 -24.40
N ASP A 85 4.62 -20.32 -24.18
CA ASP A 85 3.29 -20.74 -24.64
C ASP A 85 2.19 -20.22 -23.69
N MET A 86 1.54 -19.14 -24.11
CA MET A 86 0.38 -18.57 -23.43
C MET A 86 -0.95 -19.08 -24.00
N VAL A 87 -0.97 -20.27 -24.60
CA VAL A 87 -2.17 -21.05 -24.90
C VAL A 87 -2.37 -22.11 -23.81
N ASP A 88 -1.31 -22.82 -23.43
CA ASP A 88 -1.31 -23.82 -22.36
C ASP A 88 -1.65 -23.24 -20.97
N TYR A 89 -2.57 -23.89 -20.27
CA TYR A 89 -3.03 -23.46 -18.95
C TYR A 89 -1.96 -23.63 -17.86
N THR A 90 -1.13 -24.66 -17.97
CA THR A 90 -0.06 -24.92 -16.98
C THR A 90 1.00 -23.83 -17.09
N SER A 91 1.44 -23.53 -18.32
CA SER A 91 2.39 -22.47 -18.63
C SER A 91 1.87 -21.10 -18.20
N LYS A 92 0.61 -20.77 -18.49
CA LYS A 92 -0.05 -19.55 -17.97
C LYS A 92 0.02 -19.43 -16.45
N TYR A 93 -0.31 -20.51 -15.74
CA TYR A 93 -0.28 -20.52 -14.28
C TYR A 93 1.14 -20.32 -13.75
N CYS A 94 2.12 -21.05 -14.29
CA CYS A 94 3.53 -20.93 -13.91
C CYS A 94 4.07 -19.52 -14.16
N VAL A 95 3.82 -18.95 -15.34
CA VAL A 95 4.22 -17.59 -15.71
C VAL A 95 3.56 -16.56 -14.79
N SER A 96 2.26 -16.70 -14.52
CA SER A 96 1.53 -15.80 -13.61
C SER A 96 2.12 -15.85 -12.20
N ASN A 97 2.33 -17.05 -11.65
CA ASN A 97 2.90 -17.23 -10.31
C ASN A 97 4.32 -16.63 -10.21
N LEU A 98 5.18 -16.91 -11.19
CA LEU A 98 6.53 -16.35 -11.24
C LEU A 98 6.49 -14.82 -11.34
N THR A 99 5.63 -14.29 -12.21
CA THR A 99 5.48 -12.83 -12.39
C THR A 99 5.00 -12.16 -11.12
N CYS A 100 4.07 -12.76 -10.38
CA CYS A 100 3.63 -12.27 -9.08
C CYS A 100 4.79 -12.23 -8.06
N GLN A 101 5.63 -13.27 -8.02
CA GLN A 101 6.81 -13.29 -7.14
C GLN A 101 7.83 -12.21 -7.53
N MET A 102 8.13 -12.07 -8.82
CA MET A 102 9.03 -11.03 -9.33
C MET A 102 8.49 -9.63 -9.06
N ALA A 103 7.18 -9.41 -9.25
CA ALA A 103 6.53 -8.14 -8.91
C ALA A 103 6.63 -7.85 -7.41
N GLY A 104 6.43 -8.86 -6.56
CA GLY A 104 6.62 -8.75 -5.11
C GLY A 104 8.04 -8.29 -4.74
N LEU A 105 9.07 -8.92 -5.32
CA LEU A 105 10.47 -8.50 -5.13
C LEU A 105 10.72 -7.07 -5.63
N GLY A 106 10.20 -6.73 -6.82
CA GLY A 106 10.30 -5.40 -7.39
C GLY A 106 9.66 -4.33 -6.49
N ILE A 107 8.48 -4.61 -5.94
CA ILE A 107 7.78 -3.72 -5.01
C ILE A 107 8.59 -3.52 -3.73
N THR A 108 9.15 -4.59 -3.15
CA THR A 108 10.04 -4.49 -1.98
C THR A 108 11.22 -3.55 -2.25
N ASN A 109 11.91 -3.75 -3.38
CA ASN A 109 13.04 -2.89 -3.76
C ASN A 109 12.63 -1.43 -3.96
N VAL A 110 11.45 -1.19 -4.55
CA VAL A 110 10.90 0.17 -4.70
C VAL A 110 10.62 0.80 -3.34
N ILE A 111 10.02 0.06 -2.40
CA ILE A 111 9.72 0.55 -1.05
C ILE A 111 11.02 0.90 -0.31
N GLU A 112 12.03 0.04 -0.36
CA GLU A 112 13.33 0.28 0.29
C GLU A 112 14.02 1.52 -0.28
N ALA A 113 14.10 1.62 -1.61
CA ALA A 113 14.68 2.78 -2.28
C ALA A 113 13.89 4.06 -1.97
N TRP A 114 12.56 3.97 -1.95
CA TRP A 114 11.70 5.09 -1.59
C TRP A 114 11.87 5.51 -0.13
N ASN A 115 12.05 4.59 0.80
CA ASN A 115 12.20 4.98 2.20
C ASN A 115 13.61 5.52 2.53
N ALA A 116 14.60 5.19 1.71
CA ALA A 116 15.98 5.67 1.84
C ALA A 116 16.25 7.01 1.14
N HIS A 117 15.42 7.43 0.17
CA HIS A 117 15.68 8.68 -0.55
C HIS A 117 15.34 9.93 0.28
N ARG A 118 16.03 11.03 0.00
CA ARG A 118 15.75 12.33 0.62
C ARG A 118 14.61 13.05 -0.11
N ILE A 119 13.55 13.38 0.60
CA ILE A 119 12.45 14.22 0.12
C ILE A 119 12.81 15.69 0.40
N PRO A 120 12.89 16.56 -0.63
CA PRO A 120 13.16 17.98 -0.45
C PRO A 120 12.18 18.63 0.54
N GLY A 121 12.72 19.39 1.50
CA GLY A 121 11.92 20.07 2.53
C GLY A 121 11.32 19.18 3.63
N LYS A 122 11.49 17.84 3.57
CA LYS A 122 11.01 16.92 4.62
C LYS A 122 12.13 16.11 5.27
N GLY A 123 13.09 15.59 4.50
CA GLY A 123 14.14 14.70 5.00
C GLY A 123 14.03 13.28 4.43
N ILE A 124 14.67 12.31 5.09
CA ILE A 124 14.69 10.90 4.67
C ILE A 124 13.58 10.15 5.43
N PRO A 125 12.63 9.46 4.77
CA PRO A 125 11.53 8.78 5.43
C PRO A 125 11.95 7.83 6.56
N ASN A 126 12.97 6.99 6.32
CA ASN A 126 13.50 6.08 7.34
C ASN A 126 13.99 6.82 8.59
N GLU A 127 14.64 7.97 8.42
CA GLU A 127 15.14 8.79 9.53
C GLU A 127 13.98 9.44 10.30
N LEU A 128 12.98 9.96 9.58
CA LEU A 128 11.77 10.56 10.16
C LEU A 128 10.92 9.54 10.94
N ALA A 129 10.97 8.28 10.55
CA ALA A 129 10.17 7.21 11.15
C ALA A 129 10.84 6.55 12.37
N LYS A 130 12.11 6.85 12.69
CA LYS A 130 12.87 6.18 13.76
C LYS A 130 12.21 6.28 15.14
N GLU A 131 11.56 7.41 15.42
CA GLU A 131 10.90 7.65 16.71
C GLU A 131 9.57 6.89 16.84
N GLY A 132 9.04 6.35 15.73
CA GLY A 132 7.79 5.61 15.68
C GLY A 132 6.55 6.46 15.97
N CYS A 133 5.41 5.81 16.17
CA CYS A 133 4.19 6.46 16.63
C CYS A 133 4.02 6.27 18.14
N PRO A 134 3.89 7.36 18.93
CA PRO A 134 3.74 7.26 20.38
C PRO A 134 2.36 6.72 20.82
N ALA A 135 1.34 6.85 19.98
CA ALA A 135 -0.02 6.39 20.26
C ALA A 135 -0.19 4.93 19.81
N ARG A 136 0.21 3.98 20.66
CA ARG A 136 -0.08 2.55 20.46
C ARG A 136 -1.49 2.25 20.93
N VAL A 137 -2.29 1.66 20.05
CA VAL A 137 -3.66 1.24 20.37
C VAL A 137 -3.62 -0.20 20.90
N PRO A 138 -4.28 -0.48 22.04
CA PRO A 138 -4.50 -1.84 22.52
C PRO A 138 -5.09 -2.77 21.44
N GLU A 139 -4.56 -3.98 21.33
CA GLU A 139 -4.94 -4.92 20.26
C GLU A 139 -6.41 -5.36 20.33
N ASP A 140 -6.97 -5.41 21.54
CA ASP A 140 -8.36 -5.72 21.86
C ASP A 140 -9.35 -4.68 21.30
N LEU A 141 -8.90 -3.46 21.01
CA LEU A 141 -9.72 -2.42 20.39
C LEU A 141 -9.78 -2.51 18.86
N LEU A 142 -8.98 -3.38 18.24
CA LEU A 142 -8.95 -3.54 16.79
C LEU A 142 -9.90 -4.68 16.37
N PRO A 143 -10.90 -4.42 15.50
CA PRO A 143 -11.81 -5.47 15.08
C PRO A 143 -11.08 -6.58 14.33
N VAL A 144 -11.42 -7.82 14.66
CA VAL A 144 -10.98 -9.01 13.93
C VAL A 144 -11.87 -9.13 12.69
N GLY A 145 -11.29 -9.48 11.54
CA GLY A 145 -11.98 -9.45 10.24
C GLY A 145 -13.32 -10.19 10.18
N ALA A 146 -13.54 -11.19 11.04
CA ALA A 146 -14.82 -11.89 11.17
C ALA A 146 -15.94 -11.03 11.80
N ALA A 147 -15.62 -10.15 12.75
CA ALA A 147 -16.60 -9.30 13.43
C ALA A 147 -16.97 -8.02 12.65
N ALA A 148 -16.19 -7.69 11.62
CA ALA A 148 -16.42 -6.51 10.78
C ALA A 148 -17.38 -6.77 9.61
N ALA A 149 -17.72 -8.03 9.32
CA ALA A 149 -18.64 -8.40 8.24
C ALA A 149 -20.12 -8.29 8.66
N ASP A 150 -20.41 -8.25 9.96
CA ASP A 150 -21.76 -8.20 10.55
C ASP A 150 -22.19 -6.78 10.99
N LEU A 151 -21.44 -5.74 10.59
CA LEU A 151 -21.66 -4.32 10.93
C LEU A 151 -22.13 -3.48 9.74
#